data_AF-A0AAV0A285-F1
#
_entry.id   AF-A0AAV0A285-F1
#
_cell.length_a   1.000
_cell.length_b   1.000
_cell.length_c   1.000
_cell.angle_alpha   90.00
_cell.angle_beta   90.00
_cell.angle_gamma   90.00
#
_symmetry.space_group_name_H-M   'P 1'
#
loop_
_entity.id
_entity.type
_entity.pdbx_description
1 polymer ?
#
loop_
_entity_poly.entity_id
_entity_poly.type
_entity_poly.pdbx_seq_one_letter_code
_entity_poly.pdbx_strand_id
1 'polypeptide(L)' 'MEMSPFLWLCLFLPSVRGHSLFTCEPITVPRCMKMTYNMTFFPNLMHHYDQGIAAVEMEFLSFGLVFPKQINYRDVLV' A
#
# COMPACT_ATOMS: atom_id res chain seq x y z
N MET A 1 41.75 21.44 2.36
CA MET A 1 40.85 20.26 2.33
C MET A 1 39.51 20.85 1.95
N GLU A 2 39.29 20.96 0.65
CA GLU A 2 38.19 21.75 0.11
C GLU A 2 36.93 20.89 0.19
N MET A 3 36.13 21.10 1.24
CA MET A 3 34.83 20.47 1.38
C MET A 3 33.95 21.00 0.24
N SER A 4 33.81 20.18 -0.78
CA SER A 4 33.04 20.42 -1.99
C SER A 4 31.69 21.11 -1.70
N PRO A 5 31.37 22.27 -2.30
CA PRO A 5 30.18 23.08 -1.98
C PRO A 5 28.86 22.33 -2.24
N PHE A 6 28.92 21.24 -3.00
CA PHE A 6 27.83 20.31 -3.23
C PHE A 6 27.35 19.62 -1.95
N LEU A 7 28.23 19.36 -0.98
CA LEU A 7 27.88 18.73 0.29
C LEU A 7 27.07 19.67 1.20
N TRP A 8 27.32 20.97 1.12
CA TRP A 8 26.59 21.95 1.92
C TRP A 8 25.15 22.14 1.43
N LEU A 9 24.92 21.97 0.12
CA LEU A 9 23.59 22.07 -0.49
C LEU A 9 22.64 21.01 0.05
N CYS A 10 23.12 19.79 0.35
CA CYS A 10 22.31 18.71 0.90
C CYS A 10 21.79 18.98 2.33
N LEU A 11 22.51 19.78 3.12
CA LEU A 11 22.11 20.14 4.49
C LEU A 11 20.96 21.16 4.55
N PHE A 12 20.73 21.88 3.45
CA PHE A 12 19.65 22.88 3.33
C PHE A 12 18.43 22.36 2.56
N LEU A 13 18.48 21.15 1.99
CA LEU A 13 17.28 20.55 1.41
C LEU A 13 16.32 20.19 2.57
N PRO A 14 15.09 20.71 2.58
CA PRO A 14 14.06 20.19 3.48
C PRO A 14 13.95 18.69 3.21
N SER A 15 14.06 17.87 4.25
CA SER A 15 13.68 16.47 4.17
C SER A 15 12.20 16.44 3.83
N VAL A 16 11.88 16.32 2.54
CA VAL A 16 10.52 16.06 2.08
C VAL A 16 10.17 14.70 2.67
N ARG A 17 9.48 14.68 3.81
CA ARG A 17 8.85 13.45 4.28
C ARG A 17 7.82 13.12 3.23
N GLY A 18 8.15 12.19 2.35
CA GLY A 18 7.22 11.58 1.42
C GLY A 18 6.19 10.77 2.22
N HIS A 19 5.27 11.46 2.90
CA HIS A 19 3.99 10.87 3.19
C HIS A 19 3.18 11.11 1.92
N SER A 20 3.23 10.14 1.00
CA SER A 20 2.13 9.97 0.05
C SER A 20 0.83 10.09 0.83
N LEU A 21 -0.21 10.71 0.26
CA LEU A 21 -1.53 10.96 0.88
C LEU A 21 -2.32 9.66 1.14
N PHE A 22 -1.63 8.59 1.54
CA PHE A 22 -2.15 7.33 1.96
C PHE A 22 -2.80 7.51 3.33
N THR A 23 -4.10 7.22 3.39
CA THR A 23 -4.83 7.18 4.66
C THR A 23 -4.83 5.74 5.15
N CYS A 24 -4.28 5.51 6.35
CA CYS A 24 -4.36 4.22 7.01
C CYS A 24 -5.75 4.04 7.63
N GLU A 25 -6.43 2.97 7.29
CA GLU A 25 -7.73 2.60 7.85
C GLU A 25 -7.72 1.15 8.37
N PRO A 26 -8.55 0.83 9.38
CA PRO A 26 -8.63 -0.52 9.93
C PRO A 26 -9.22 -1.50 8.91
N ILE A 27 -8.69 -2.72 8.89
CA ILE A 27 -9.20 -3.79 8.03
C ILE A 27 -10.59 -4.22 8.49
N THR A 28 -11.55 -4.15 7.58
CA THR A 28 -12.96 -4.57 7.76
C THR A 28 -13.29 -5.83 6.96
N VAL A 29 -12.45 -6.20 5.97
CA VAL A 29 -12.67 -7.38 5.12
C VAL A 29 -12.49 -8.67 5.92
N PRO A 30 -13.53 -9.52 6.07
CA PRO A 30 -13.48 -10.71 6.94
C PRO A 30 -12.38 -11.71 6.59
N ARG A 31 -12.07 -11.87 5.29
CA ARG A 31 -11.01 -12.80 4.83
C ARG A 31 -9.60 -12.35 5.23
N CYS A 32 -9.40 -11.08 5.51
CA CYS A 32 -8.10 -10.50 5.85
C CYS A 32 -7.87 -10.35 7.36
N MET A 33 -8.87 -10.64 8.20
CA MET A 33 -8.78 -10.53 9.67
C MET A 33 -7.72 -11.42 10.33
N LYS A 34 -7.20 -12.43 9.62
CA LYS A 34 -6.16 -13.35 10.11
C LYS A 34 -4.74 -12.94 9.69
N MET A 35 -4.57 -11.76 9.09
CA MET A 35 -3.26 -11.26 8.70
C MET A 35 -2.44 -10.80 9.91
N THR A 36 -1.13 -10.65 9.70
CA THR A 36 -0.20 -10.18 10.73
C THR A 36 -0.32 -8.68 11.02
N TYR A 37 -1.19 -7.97 10.30
CA TYR A 37 -1.44 -6.53 10.40
C TYR A 37 -2.94 -6.27 10.43
N ASN A 38 -3.33 -5.16 11.04
CA ASN A 38 -4.73 -4.75 11.28
C ASN A 38 -5.14 -3.47 10.54
N MET A 39 -4.19 -2.80 9.89
CA MET A 39 -4.39 -1.56 9.14
C MET A 39 -3.98 -1.77 7.69
N THR A 40 -4.69 -1.11 6.78
CA THR A 40 -4.40 -1.04 5.34
C THR A 40 -4.35 0.42 4.95
N PHE A 41 -3.66 0.74 3.86
CA PHE A 41 -3.68 2.09 3.30
C PHE A 41 -4.34 2.11 1.94
N PHE A 42 -4.89 3.26 1.57
CA PHE A 42 -5.47 3.48 0.24
C PHE A 42 -4.88 4.73 -0.42
N PRO A 43 -4.67 4.72 -1.76
CA PRO A 43 -4.90 3.57 -2.64
C PRO A 43 -3.88 2.44 -2.42
N ASN A 44 -4.34 1.18 -2.48
CA ASN A 44 -3.48 -0.01 -2.31
C ASN A 44 -2.64 -0.27 -3.58
N LEU A 45 -1.78 -1.30 -3.57
CA LEU A 45 -0.94 -1.67 -4.72
C LEU A 45 -1.75 -2.06 -5.97
N MET A 46 -3.00 -2.48 -5.78
CA MET A 46 -3.94 -2.80 -6.86
C MET A 46 -4.76 -1.59 -7.33
N HIS A 47 -4.44 -0.38 -6.85
CA HIS A 47 -5.10 0.88 -7.20
C HIS A 47 -6.59 0.96 -6.83
N HIS A 48 -7.05 0.13 -5.89
CA HIS A 48 -8.35 0.34 -5.26
C HIS A 48 -8.29 1.56 -4.36
N TYR A 49 -9.41 2.26 -4.19
CA TYR A 49 -9.52 3.45 -3.34
C TYR A 49 -10.23 3.17 -2.00
N ASP A 50 -10.90 2.01 -1.88
CA ASP A 50 -11.61 1.58 -0.69
C ASP A 50 -11.62 0.05 -0.54
N GLN A 51 -11.84 -0.42 0.68
CA GLN A 51 -11.92 -1.85 0.99
C GLN A 51 -13.10 -2.57 0.33
N GLY A 52 -14.18 -1.86 -0.01
CA GLY A 52 -15.36 -2.45 -0.63
C GLY A 52 -15.05 -2.93 -2.05
N ILE A 53 -14.46 -2.07 -2.88
CA ILE A 53 -14.01 -2.44 -4.23
C ILE A 53 -12.97 -3.56 -4.16
N ALA A 54 -12.00 -3.43 -3.26
CA ALA A 54 -10.97 -4.45 -3.05
C ALA A 54 -11.59 -5.81 -2.63
N ALA A 55 -12.64 -5.81 -1.80
CA ALA A 55 -13.34 -7.03 -1.36
C ALA A 55 -14.14 -7.71 -2.47
N VAL A 56 -14.77 -6.94 -3.36
CA VAL A 56 -15.49 -7.50 -4.52
C VAL A 56 -14.52 -8.25 -5.43
N GLU A 57 -13.33 -7.71 -5.66
CA GLU A 57 -12.30 -8.41 -6.44
C GLU A 57 -11.81 -9.68 -5.73
N MET A 58 -11.60 -9.63 -4.41
CA MET A 58 -11.28 -10.84 -3.62
C MET A 58 -12.36 -11.92 -3.69
N GLU A 59 -13.63 -11.51 -3.72
CA GLU A 59 -14.76 -12.42 -3.89
C GLU A 59 -14.71 -13.08 -5.26
N PHE A 60 -14.56 -12.30 -6.32
CA PHE A 60 -14.41 -12.79 -7.70
C PHE A 60 -13.22 -13.76 -7.85
N LEU A 61 -12.07 -13.43 -7.26
CA LEU A 61 -10.88 -14.29 -7.23
C LEU A 61 -11.17 -15.65 -6.56
N SER A 62 -12.07 -15.69 -5.59
CA SER A 62 -12.43 -16.92 -4.88
C SER A 62 -13.39 -17.81 -5.67
N PHE A 63 -14.04 -17.28 -6.72
CA PHE A 63 -14.90 -18.04 -7.64
C PHE A 63 -14.13 -18.68 -8.81
N GLY A 64 -12.80 -18.65 -8.81
CA GLY A 64 -11.97 -19.45 -9.72
C GLY A 64 -11.91 -18.95 -11.16
N LEU A 65 -12.29 -17.70 -11.42
CA LEU A 65 -12.08 -17.05 -12.71
C LEU A 65 -10.62 -16.58 -12.78
N VAL A 66 -9.83 -17.32 -13.55
CA VAL A 66 -8.37 -17.28 -13.66
C VAL A 66 -7.80 -15.88 -13.90
N PHE A 67 -7.10 -15.35 -12.90
CA PHE A 67 -6.05 -14.33 -13.00
C PHE A 67 -4.80 -14.86 -12.27
N PRO A 68 -3.58 -14.37 -12.59
CA PRO A 68 -2.35 -15.11 -12.36
C PRO A 68 -2.18 -15.52 -10.91
N LYS A 69 -1.53 -16.68 -10.72
CA LYS A 69 -1.17 -17.38 -9.47
C LYS A 69 -0.30 -16.54 -8.48
N GLN A 70 -0.30 -15.23 -8.65
CA GLN A 70 0.59 -14.23 -8.05
C GLN A 70 -0.17 -13.22 -7.16
N ILE A 71 -1.50 -13.12 -7.21
CA ILE A 71 -2.26 -12.20 -6.36
C ILE A 71 -2.62 -12.91 -5.06
N ASN A 72 -1.89 -12.61 -3.99
CA ASN A 72 -2.22 -13.05 -2.63
C ASN A 72 -3.26 -12.09 -2.04
N TYR A 73 -4.12 -12.55 -1.14
CA TYR A 73 -5.01 -11.65 -0.37
C TYR A 73 -4.24 -10.50 0.30
N ARG A 74 -2.95 -10.70 0.62
CA ARG A 74 -2.05 -9.63 1.08
C ARG A 74 -1.94 -8.48 0.09
N ASP A 75 -1.79 -8.77 -1.20
CA ASP A 75 -1.56 -7.75 -2.24
C ASP A 75 -2.83 -6.92 -2.51
N VAL A 76 -3.99 -7.36 -2.00
CA VAL A 76 -5.26 -6.64 -2.14
C VAL A 76 -5.49 -5.61 -1.04
N LEU A 77 -4.80 -5.71 0.10
CA LEU A 77 -4.85 -4.72 1.20
C LEU A 77 -3.46 -4.17 1.56
N VAL A 78 -2.47 -4.35 0.69
CA VAL A 78 -1.13 -3.76 0.78
C VAL A 78 -0.90 -2.93 -0.46
#